data_AF-A0A924KKU7-F1
#
_entry.id   AF-A0A924KKU7-F1
#
_cell.length_a   1.000
_cell.length_b   1.000
_cell.length_c   1.000
_cell.angle_alpha   90.00
_cell.angle_beta   90.00
_cell.angle_gamma   90.00
#
_symmetry.space_group_name_H-M   'P 1'
#
loop_
_entity.id
_entity.type
_entity.pdbx_description
1 polymer ?
#
loop_
_entity_poly.entity_id
_entity_poly.type
_entity_poly.pdbx_seq_one_letter_code
_entity_poly.pdbx_strand_id
1 'polypeptide(L)' 'KVVTAIVEPSLANAMPDQKFQFERHGYFVADRVDHVQGSKPVFNLAVGLKDSWGK' A
#
# COMPACT_ATOMS: atom_id res chain seq x y z
N LYS A 1 -9.32 8.34 5.22
CA LYS A 1 -9.35 7.59 6.49
C LYS A 1 -8.02 6.86 6.63
N VAL A 2 -7.33 6.97 7.77
CA VAL A 2 -6.10 6.21 8.05
C VAL A 2 -6.48 4.90 8.74
N VAL A 3 -5.84 3.80 8.34
CA VAL A 3 -6.04 2.46 8.91
C VAL A 3 -4.68 1.87 9.24
N THR A 4 -4.53 1.33 10.45
CA THR A 4 -3.35 0.56 10.83
C THR A 4 -3.55 -0.89 10.41
N ALA A 5 -2.57 -1.46 9.72
CA ALA A 5 -2.60 -2.84 9.22
C ALA A 5 -1.21 -3.47 9.33
N ILE A 6 -1.16 -4.78 9.13
CA ILE A 6 0.09 -5.54 9.02
C ILE A 6 0.32 -5.84 7.54
N VAL A 7 1.56 -5.69 7.10
CA VAL A 7 2.01 -6.04 5.75
C VAL A 7 3.18 -7.00 5.85
N GLU A 8 3.51 -7.66 4.74
CA GLU A 8 4.66 -8.58 4.70
C GLU A 8 6.01 -7.88 4.96
N PRO A 9 7.01 -8.59 5.50
CA PRO A 9 8.32 -8.00 5.80
C PRO A 9 9.08 -7.46 4.58
N SER A 10 8.82 -7.98 3.39
CA SER A 10 9.49 -7.56 2.15
C SER A 10 9.27 -6.07 1.86
N LEU A 11 8.13 -5.53 2.28
CA LEU A 11 7.75 -4.12 2.12
C LEU A 11 8.50 -3.17 3.06
N ALA A 12 9.28 -3.68 4.01
CA ALA A 12 10.13 -2.84 4.86
C ALA A 12 11.20 -2.07 4.05
N ASN A 13 11.59 -2.60 2.89
CA ASN A 13 12.58 -1.99 2.00
C ASN A 13 11.95 -1.25 0.80
N ALA A 14 10.64 -0.99 0.83
CA ALA A 14 9.98 -0.22 -0.20
C ALA A 14 10.58 1.20 -0.30
N MET A 15 10.89 1.63 -1.52
CA MET A 15 11.31 3.01 -1.76
C MET A 15 10.09 3.94 -1.78
N PRO A 16 10.21 5.20 -1.35
CA PRO A 16 9.17 6.20 -1.59
C PRO A 16 8.76 6.24 -3.06
N ASP A 17 7.46 6.41 -3.34
CA ASP A 17 6.87 6.39 -4.70
C ASP A 17 6.81 5.02 -5.40
N GLN A 18 7.31 3.96 -4.76
CA GLN A 18 7.23 2.60 -5.28
C GLN A 18 5.78 2.08 -5.21
N LYS A 19 5.37 1.36 -6.26
CA LYS A 19 3.99 0.93 -6.49
C LYS A 19 3.86 -0.57 -6.29
N PHE A 20 2.77 -0.97 -5.63
CA PHE A 20 2.49 -2.35 -5.27
C PHE A 20 1.03 -2.68 -5.52
N GLN A 21 0.75 -3.95 -5.79
CA GLN A 21 -0.60 -4.48 -5.69
C GLN A 21 -0.71 -5.24 -4.38
N PHE A 22 -1.56 -4.78 -3.47
CA PHE A 22 -1.92 -5.57 -2.29
C PHE A 22 -3.04 -6.51 -2.72
N GLU A 23 -2.76 -7.81 -2.63
CA GLU A 23 -3.65 -8.85 -3.14
C GLU A 23 -5.06 -8.69 -2.59
N ARG A 24 -6.05 -8.73 -3.49
CA ARG A 24 -7.49 -8.56 -3.18
C ARG A 24 -7.90 -7.21 -2.56
N HIS A 25 -6.98 -6.26 -2.38
CA HIS A 25 -7.29 -4.95 -1.80
C HIS A 25 -7.24 -3.83 -2.85
N GLY A 26 -6.16 -3.75 -3.63
CA GLY A 26 -5.98 -2.66 -4.58
C GLY A 26 -4.53 -2.40 -4.93
N TYR A 27 -4.31 -1.32 -5.68
CA TYR A 27 -2.97 -0.81 -5.95
C TYR A 27 -2.63 0.30 -4.97
N PHE A 28 -1.44 0.21 -4.41
CA PHE A 28 -0.91 1.11 -3.40
C PHE A 28 0.40 1.72 -3.85
N VAL A 29 0.73 2.88 -3.30
CA VAL A 29 2.02 3.54 -3.46
C VAL A 29 2.62 3.83 -2.09
N ALA A 30 3.91 3.57 -1.91
CA ALA A 30 4.64 4.01 -0.73
C ALA A 30 4.64 5.55 -0.70
N ASP A 31 4.16 6.14 0.39
CA ASP A 31 4.02 7.60 0.48
C ASP A 31 5.37 8.30 0.27
N ARG A 32 5.36 9.46 -0.40
CA ARG A 32 6.60 10.15 -0.77
C ARG A 32 7.26 10.90 0.38
N VAL A 33 6.48 11.23 1.41
CA VAL A 33 6.85 12.12 2.51
C VAL A 33 6.88 11.37 3.83
N ASP A 34 5.83 10.59 4.10
CA ASP A 34 5.61 9.92 5.38
C ASP A 34 6.20 8.52 5.46
N HIS A 35 6.52 7.89 4.33
CA HIS A 35 7.14 6.57 4.29
C HIS A 35 8.62 6.66 4.67
N VAL A 36 9.02 5.92 5.70
CA VAL A 36 10.42 5.79 6.10
C VAL A 36 10.82 4.33 6.01
N GLN A 37 11.70 4.01 5.07
CA GLN A 37 12.24 2.67 4.86
C GLN A 37 12.75 2.07 6.18
N GLY A 38 12.37 0.83 6.46
CA GLY A 38 12.81 0.06 7.62
C GLY A 38 12.22 0.45 8.98
N SER A 39 11.46 1.56 9.09
CA SER A 39 10.96 2.04 10.39
C SER A 39 9.49 2.46 10.40
N LYS A 40 8.98 3.06 9.31
CA LYS A 40 7.62 3.59 9.25
C LYS A 40 7.00 3.35 7.87
N PRO A 41 6.42 2.16 7.63
CA PRO A 41 5.72 1.88 6.38
C PRO A 41 4.41 2.68 6.30
N VAL A 42 4.32 3.58 5.31
CA VAL A 42 3.09 4.31 4.97
C VAL A 42 2.78 4.06 3.50
N PHE A 43 1.54 3.67 3.22
CA PHE A 43 1.06 3.36 1.88
C PHE A 43 -0.28 4.04 1.61
N ASN A 44 -0.39 4.68 0.45
CA ASN A 44 -1.61 5.28 -0.02
C ASN A 44 -2.30 4.35 -1.02
N LEU A 45 -3.60 4.14 -0.86
CA LEU A 45 -4.42 3.45 -1.86
C LEU A 45 -4.55 4.34 -3.10
N ALA A 46 -3.99 3.90 -4.22
CA ALA A 46 -4.10 4.58 -5.50
C ALA A 46 -5.43 4.27 -6.19
N VAL A 47 -5.78 2.98 -6.28
CA VAL A 47 -7.08 2.54 -6.84
C VAL A 47 -7.46 1.18 -6.26
N GLY A 48 -8.75 1.01 -5.95
CA GLY A 48 -9.31 -0.27 -5.53
C GLY A 48 -9.39 -1.27 -6.69
N LEU A 49 -9.49 -2.56 -6.38
CA LEU A 49 -9.74 -3.55 -7.42
C LEU A 49 -11.18 -3.45 -7.94
N LYS A 50 -11.37 -3.81 -9.20
CA LYS A 50 -12.70 -3.96 -9.78
C LYS A 50 -13.37 -5.17 -9.12
N ASP A 51 -14.35 -4.90 -8.27
CA ASP A 51 -15.26 -5.95 -7.83
C ASP A 51 -16.25 -6.27 -8.96
N SER A 52 -16.50 -7.55 -9.20
CA SER A 52 -17.40 -8.03 -10.26
C SER A 52 -18.67 -8.69 -9.70
N TRP A 53 -18.84 -8.71 -8.38
CA TRP A 53 -20.03 -9.24 -7.70
C TRP A 53 -21.23 -8.28 -7.70
N GLY A 54 -21.44 -7.57 -8.81
CA GLY A 54 -22.48 -6.56 -8.93
C GLY A 54 -22.82 -6.23 -10.38
N LYS A 55 -23.39 -7.21 -11.09
CA LYS A 55 -24.45 -6.98 -12.08
C LYS A 55 -25.55 -8.00 -11.87
#